data_AF-A0A087SZT3-F1
#
_entry.id   AF-A0A087SZT3-F1
#
_cell.length_a   1.000
_cell.length_b   1.000
_cell.length_c   1.000
_cell.angle_alpha   90.00
_cell.angle_beta   90.00
_cell.angle_gamma   90.00
#
_symmetry.space_group_name_H-M   'P 1'
#
loop_
_entity.id
_entity.type
_entity.pdbx_description
1 polymer ?
#
loop_
_entity_poly.entity_id
_entity_poly.type
_entity_poly.pdbx_seq_one_letter_code
_entity_poly.pdbx_strand_id
1 'polypeptide(L)'
;MSKSRLKAAEKKQREKELDKKFELFLHSAKHAMSKHSSKSETSTKISNLESDKQKSSAESGENVAEDQHLKIMEEPAFTAQERLKVLNARDSLIRLNIKSEETERKKVIGSCPDMCPEKERYSRIAKNCLSVLEMKMALDPKTSSRDADHRYMIKEYSRSSADQQEPLPHELRPVSVLKFTMDYIICNLMDMQLDAVTIRDWYDFIWNR
;
A
#
# COMPACT_ATOMS: atom_id res chain seq x y z
N MET A 1 12.84 -41.59 19.03
CA MET A 1 12.50 -40.62 17.97
C MET A 1 13.41 -39.42 18.08
N SER A 2 14.06 -38.99 17.00
CA SER A 2 15.13 -37.96 17.03
C SER A 2 14.58 -36.57 17.39
N LYS A 3 15.30 -35.84 18.25
CA LYS A 3 14.99 -34.47 18.70
C LYS A 3 14.76 -33.47 17.54
N SER A 4 15.28 -33.76 16.35
CA SER A 4 15.09 -32.94 15.15
C SER A 4 13.65 -32.96 14.60
N ARG A 5 12.95 -34.09 14.69
CA ARG A 5 11.56 -34.21 14.20
C ARG A 5 10.56 -33.49 15.10
N LEU A 6 10.83 -33.43 16.41
CA LEU A 6 10.02 -32.68 17.38
C LEU A 6 10.13 -31.16 17.14
N LYS A 7 11.35 -30.64 16.95
CA LYS A 7 11.56 -29.21 16.63
C LYS A 7 10.91 -28.78 15.31
N ALA A 8 10.95 -29.64 14.29
CA ALA A 8 10.30 -29.36 13.01
C ALA A 8 8.77 -29.36 13.12
N ALA A 9 8.20 -30.23 13.95
CA ALA A 9 6.76 -30.27 14.22
C ALA A 9 6.28 -29.04 15.00
N GLU A 10 7.04 -28.61 16.01
CA GLU A 10 6.76 -27.38 16.78
C GLU A 10 6.85 -26.13 15.90
N LYS A 11 7.86 -26.02 15.03
CA LYS A 11 7.98 -24.91 14.06
C LYS A 11 6.76 -24.87 13.14
N LYS A 12 6.37 -26.01 12.57
CA LYS A 12 5.22 -26.11 11.66
C LYS A 12 3.88 -25.81 12.35
N GLN A 13 3.77 -26.13 13.65
CA GLN A 13 2.60 -25.80 14.44
C GLN A 13 2.53 -24.31 14.77
N ARG A 14 3.69 -23.69 15.05
CA ARG A 14 3.81 -22.24 15.25
C ARG A 14 3.51 -21.45 13.97
N GLU A 15 4.00 -21.88 12.81
CA GLU A 15 3.67 -21.29 11.50
C GLU A 15 2.16 -21.32 11.25
N LYS A 16 1.51 -22.47 11.43
CA LYS A 16 0.05 -22.59 11.30
C LYS A 16 -0.73 -21.70 12.26
N GLU A 17 -0.25 -21.53 13.48
CA GLU A 17 -0.86 -20.65 14.46
C GLU A 17 -0.69 -19.18 14.08
N LEU A 18 0.45 -18.83 13.49
CA LEU A 18 0.74 -17.49 12.99
C LEU A 18 -0.13 -17.15 11.78
N ASP A 19 -0.25 -18.05 10.80
CA ASP A 19 -1.14 -17.90 9.64
C ASP A 19 -2.60 -17.69 10.09
N LYS A 20 -3.03 -18.47 11.10
CA LYS A 20 -4.37 -18.32 11.67
C LYS A 20 -4.55 -16.96 12.36
N LYS A 21 -3.54 -16.47 13.08
CA LYS A 21 -3.57 -15.13 13.71
C LYS A 21 -3.56 -14.02 12.66
N PHE A 22 -2.83 -14.21 11.56
CA PHE A 22 -2.78 -13.30 10.42
C PHE A 22 -4.15 -13.19 9.75
N GLU A 23 -4.80 -14.31 9.44
CA GLU A 23 -6.15 -14.32 8.85
C GLU A 23 -7.19 -13.68 9.81
N LEU A 24 -7.09 -13.94 11.11
CA LEU A 24 -7.93 -13.30 12.13
C LEU A 24 -7.71 -11.78 12.18
N PHE A 25 -6.47 -11.33 12.09
CA PHE A 25 -6.14 -9.90 12.01
C PHE A 25 -6.73 -9.26 10.76
N LEU A 26 -6.57 -9.89 9.58
CA LEU A 26 -7.15 -9.41 8.32
C LEU A 26 -8.67 -9.33 8.39
N HIS A 27 -9.33 -10.33 8.99
CA HIS A 27 -10.78 -10.31 9.18
C HIS A 27 -11.23 -9.21 10.14
N SER A 28 -10.50 -9.02 11.25
CA SER A 28 -10.77 -7.95 12.22
C SER A 28 -10.55 -6.56 11.60
N ALA A 29 -9.51 -6.37 10.79
CA ALA A 29 -9.23 -5.13 10.09
C ALA A 29 -10.35 -4.81 9.08
N LYS A 30 -10.81 -5.78 8.30
CA LYS A 30 -11.97 -5.63 7.40
C LYS A 30 -13.24 -5.23 8.15
N HIS A 31 -13.49 -5.84 9.31
CA HIS A 31 -14.66 -5.54 10.14
C HIS A 31 -14.57 -4.17 10.82
N ALA A 32 -13.38 -3.73 11.21
CA ALA A 32 -13.14 -2.39 11.75
C ALA A 32 -13.39 -1.29 10.69
N MET A 33 -13.03 -1.55 9.44
CA MET A 33 -13.31 -0.64 8.31
C MET A 33 -14.82 -0.62 7.95
N SER A 34 -15.51 -1.76 8.03
CA SER A 34 -16.97 -1.84 7.82
C SER A 34 -17.78 -1.10 8.91
N LYS A 35 -17.34 -1.17 10.18
CA LYS A 35 -17.98 -0.44 11.29
C LYS A 35 -17.89 1.08 11.16
N HIS A 36 -16.88 1.61 10.47
CA HIS A 36 -16.75 3.04 10.22
C HIS A 36 -17.62 3.56 9.06
N SER A 37 -18.19 2.66 8.24
CA SER A 37 -19.08 3.02 7.12
C SER A 37 -20.54 3.25 7.52
N SER A 38 -20.93 2.96 8.78
CA SER A 38 -22.34 3.01 9.24
C SER A 38 -22.67 4.21 10.14
N LYS A 39 -21.79 5.22 10.23
CA LYS A 39 -22.08 6.49 10.92
C LYS A 39 -21.55 7.71 10.15
N SER A 40 -22.16 8.00 9.01
CA SER A 40 -22.37 9.37 8.53
C SER A 40 -23.52 9.41 7.52
N GLU A 41 -24.74 9.14 7.99
CA GLU A 41 -25.93 9.66 7.31
C GLU A 41 -26.16 11.10 7.81
N THR A 42 -25.67 12.07 7.05
CA THR A 42 -26.27 13.41 7.03
C THR A 42 -26.47 13.81 5.59
N SER A 43 -27.71 13.60 5.15
CA SER A 43 -28.33 14.14 3.95
C SER A 43 -27.96 15.61 3.79
N THR A 44 -27.35 15.99 2.66
CA THR A 44 -27.41 17.37 2.18
C THR A 44 -27.82 17.35 0.73
N LYS A 45 -29.04 17.85 0.50
CA LYS A 45 -29.66 18.09 -0.79
C LYS A 45 -28.78 19.01 -1.62
N ILE A 46 -28.54 18.64 -2.88
CA ILE A 46 -27.99 19.55 -3.88
C ILE A 46 -29.12 20.52 -4.26
N SER A 47 -29.08 21.73 -3.70
CA SER A 47 -29.82 22.87 -4.21
C SER A 47 -28.88 23.70 -5.06
N ASN A 48 -29.25 23.88 -6.33
CA ASN A 48 -28.69 24.85 -7.27
C ASN A 48 -28.41 26.18 -6.58
N LEU A 49 -27.18 26.69 -6.73
CA LEU A 49 -26.86 28.09 -6.59
C LEU A 49 -25.89 28.45 -7.71
N GLU A 50 -26.46 28.98 -8.77
CA GLU A 50 -25.76 29.89 -9.67
C GLU A 50 -25.24 31.06 -8.84
N SER A 51 -23.94 31.33 -8.91
CA SER A 51 -23.43 32.65 -8.61
C SER A 51 -22.21 32.94 -9.47
N ASP A 52 -22.38 34.05 -10.16
CA ASP A 52 -21.60 34.60 -11.25
C ASP A 52 -20.31 35.29 -10.71
N LYS A 53 -19.22 35.13 -11.47
CA LYS A 53 -18.29 36.20 -11.88
C LYS A 53 -17.01 36.55 -11.05
N GLN A 54 -15.87 36.22 -11.70
CA GLN A 54 -14.65 37.03 -11.98
C GLN A 54 -13.42 37.05 -11.03
N LYS A 55 -12.37 36.30 -11.40
CA LYS A 55 -10.91 36.63 -11.54
C LYS A 55 -10.10 35.32 -11.56
N SER A 56 -9.11 35.02 -12.40
CA SER A 56 -8.37 35.70 -13.47
C SER A 56 -7.38 34.69 -14.09
N SER A 57 -7.44 34.46 -15.41
CA SER A 57 -6.39 33.96 -16.35
C SER A 57 -5.53 32.69 -16.05
N ALA A 58 -5.47 32.15 -14.83
CA ALA A 58 -4.75 30.92 -14.50
C ALA A 58 -5.68 29.68 -14.47
N GLU A 59 -6.98 29.91 -14.28
CA GLU A 59 -8.00 28.85 -14.13
C GLU A 59 -8.21 28.01 -15.40
N SER A 60 -7.87 28.52 -16.59
CA SER A 60 -8.10 27.79 -17.84
C SER A 60 -7.16 26.61 -18.05
N GLY A 61 -5.93 26.67 -17.51
CA GLY A 61 -4.96 25.57 -17.59
C GLY A 61 -5.21 24.50 -16.52
N GLU A 62 -5.63 24.92 -15.32
CA GLU A 62 -5.89 24.03 -14.19
C GLU A 62 -7.14 23.17 -14.42
N ASN A 63 -8.24 23.77 -14.90
CA ASN A 63 -9.46 23.02 -15.25
C ASN A 63 -9.21 21.97 -16.35
N VAL A 64 -8.38 22.28 -17.35
CA VAL A 64 -8.05 21.33 -18.43
C VAL A 64 -7.20 20.16 -17.91
N ALA A 65 -6.29 20.41 -16.97
CA ALA A 65 -5.50 19.36 -16.35
C ALA A 65 -6.36 18.46 -15.45
N GLU A 66 -7.27 19.04 -14.66
CA GLU A 66 -8.19 18.27 -13.82
C GLU A 66 -9.09 17.35 -14.66
N ASP A 67 -9.69 17.86 -15.72
CA ASP A 67 -10.53 17.08 -16.66
C ASP A 67 -9.77 15.90 -17.30
N GLN A 68 -8.49 16.09 -17.62
CA GLN A 68 -7.66 15.01 -18.16
C GLN A 68 -7.41 13.91 -17.14
N HIS A 69 -7.11 14.26 -15.89
CA HIS A 69 -6.89 13.28 -14.83
C HIS A 69 -8.17 12.51 -14.49
N LEU A 70 -9.33 13.19 -14.48
CA LEU A 70 -10.63 12.55 -14.26
C LEU A 70 -10.93 11.50 -15.34
N LYS A 71 -10.72 11.85 -16.62
CA LYS A 71 -10.88 10.90 -17.74
C LYS A 71 -9.97 9.69 -17.59
N ILE A 72 -8.70 9.88 -17.21
CA ILE A 72 -7.77 8.77 -16.98
C ILE A 72 -8.26 7.86 -15.85
N MET A 73 -8.88 8.41 -14.81
CA MET A 73 -9.42 7.61 -13.70
C MET A 73 -10.63 6.75 -14.07
N GLU A 74 -11.36 7.12 -15.12
CA GLU A 74 -12.51 6.37 -15.64
C GLU A 74 -12.10 5.25 -16.62
N GLU A 75 -10.85 5.26 -17.10
CA GLU A 75 -10.33 4.23 -18.00
C GLU A 75 -10.19 2.86 -17.27
N PRO A 76 -10.64 1.74 -17.87
CA PRO A 76 -10.40 0.43 -17.29
C PRO A 76 -8.91 0.08 -17.34
N ALA A 77 -8.37 -0.40 -16.22
CA ALA A 77 -6.96 -0.74 -16.08
C ALA A 77 -6.76 -2.23 -15.73
N PHE A 78 -6.09 -2.97 -16.62
CA PHE A 78 -5.87 -4.40 -16.50
C PHE A 78 -4.40 -4.73 -16.19
N THR A 79 -3.47 -3.95 -16.73
CA THR A 79 -2.02 -4.12 -16.49
C THR A 79 -1.52 -3.33 -15.30
N ALA A 80 -0.34 -3.67 -14.77
CA ALA A 80 0.28 -2.91 -13.68
C ALA A 80 0.62 -1.47 -14.11
N GLN A 81 1.06 -1.30 -15.35
CA GLN A 81 1.34 0.00 -15.96
C GLN A 81 0.09 0.88 -16.04
N GLU A 82 -1.04 0.33 -16.51
CA GLU A 82 -2.31 1.06 -16.59
C GLU A 82 -2.82 1.44 -15.19
N ARG A 83 -2.77 0.50 -14.24
CA ARG A 83 -3.17 0.80 -12.85
C ARG A 83 -2.30 1.88 -12.23
N LEU A 84 -0.99 1.87 -12.50
CA LEU A 84 -0.09 2.93 -12.07
C LEU A 84 -0.46 4.29 -12.68
N LYS A 85 -0.85 4.35 -13.96
CA LYS A 85 -1.31 5.57 -14.63
C LYS A 85 -2.55 6.15 -13.95
N VAL A 86 -3.55 5.32 -13.66
CA VAL A 86 -4.77 5.71 -12.94
C VAL A 86 -4.44 6.27 -11.54
N LEU A 87 -3.56 5.59 -10.80
CA LEU A 87 -3.18 6.02 -9.44
C LEU A 87 -2.37 7.31 -9.44
N ASN A 88 -1.51 7.52 -10.45
CA ASN A 88 -0.81 8.80 -10.62
C ASN A 88 -1.81 9.93 -10.89
N ALA A 89 -2.83 9.71 -11.73
CA ALA A 89 -3.85 10.72 -12.02
C ALA A 89 -4.67 11.07 -10.78
N ARG A 90 -5.08 10.07 -9.99
CA ARG A 90 -5.75 10.26 -8.70
C ARG A 90 -4.91 11.10 -7.74
N ASP A 91 -3.64 10.75 -7.59
CA ASP A 91 -2.75 11.45 -6.67
C ASP A 91 -2.49 12.90 -7.12
N SER A 92 -2.37 13.14 -8.43
CA SER A 92 -2.28 14.50 -8.99
C SER A 92 -3.51 15.35 -8.66
N LEU A 93 -4.72 14.81 -8.84
CA LEU A 93 -5.97 15.51 -8.48
C LEU A 93 -6.03 15.84 -7.00
N ILE A 94 -5.79 14.86 -6.12
CA ILE A 94 -5.79 15.09 -4.66
C ILE A 94 -4.84 16.25 -4.29
N ARG A 95 -3.68 16.32 -4.94
CA ARG A 95 -2.69 17.37 -4.68
C ARG A 95 -3.09 18.74 -5.22
N LEU A 96 -3.82 18.81 -6.33
CA LEU A 96 -4.39 20.08 -6.81
C LEU A 96 -5.42 20.61 -5.79
N ASN A 97 -6.29 19.73 -5.28
CA ASN A 97 -7.30 20.09 -4.29
C ASN A 97 -6.71 20.49 -2.92
N ILE A 98 -5.56 19.93 -2.49
CA ILE A 98 -4.93 20.31 -1.22
C ILE A 98 -4.28 21.72 -1.31
N LYS A 99 -3.70 22.07 -2.47
CA LYS A 99 -3.03 23.37 -2.65
C LYS A 99 -4.00 24.56 -2.60
N SER A 100 -5.28 24.36 -2.88
CA SER A 100 -6.28 25.44 -2.86
C SER A 100 -6.80 25.76 -1.44
N GLU A 101 -6.59 24.88 -0.45
CA GLU A 101 -7.16 25.02 0.91
C GLU A 101 -6.13 25.47 2.00
N GLU A 102 -4.98 26.01 1.62
CA GLU A 102 -3.83 26.16 2.53
C GLU A 102 -4.03 27.23 3.64
N THR A 103 -4.38 26.81 4.86
CA THR A 103 -4.26 27.65 6.08
C THR A 103 -3.77 26.96 7.36
N GLU A 104 -3.70 25.63 7.47
CA GLU A 104 -3.31 24.97 8.74
C GLU A 104 -2.48 23.70 8.49
N ARG A 105 -1.27 23.63 9.08
CA ARG A 105 -0.40 22.43 9.03
C ARG A 105 -0.98 21.32 9.90
N LYS A 106 -1.82 20.47 9.31
CA LYS A 106 -2.40 19.30 9.97
C LYS A 106 -1.40 18.14 9.99
N LYS A 107 -1.36 17.41 11.10
CA LYS A 107 -0.60 16.16 11.21
C LYS A 107 -1.16 15.14 10.21
N VAL A 108 -0.34 14.70 9.25
CA VAL A 108 -0.72 13.64 8.31
C VAL A 108 -0.80 12.31 9.04
N ILE A 109 -1.97 11.66 8.94
CA ILE A 109 -2.21 10.31 9.47
C ILE A 109 -2.25 9.36 8.28
N GLY A 110 -1.39 8.34 8.28
CA GLY A 110 -1.40 7.33 7.22
C GLY A 110 -2.67 6.49 7.21
N SER A 111 -3.15 6.15 6.02
CA SER A 111 -4.38 5.39 5.79
C SER A 111 -4.18 4.10 4.99
N CYS A 112 -2.93 3.78 4.59
CA CYS A 112 -2.65 2.56 3.84
C CYS A 112 -2.92 1.31 4.70
N PRO A 113 -3.84 0.40 4.30
CA PRO A 113 -4.16 -0.78 5.10
C PRO A 113 -3.14 -1.94 4.93
N ASP A 114 -2.25 -1.83 3.95
CA ASP A 114 -1.33 -2.90 3.53
C ASP A 114 0.12 -2.62 3.96
N MET A 115 0.95 -3.67 3.99
CA MET A 115 2.39 -3.53 4.25
C MET A 115 3.13 -2.75 3.15
N CYS A 116 2.57 -2.66 1.94
CA CYS A 116 3.07 -1.87 0.82
C CYS A 116 1.92 -1.09 0.15
N PRO A 117 2.00 0.25 0.01
CA PRO A 117 0.99 1.07 -0.65
C PRO A 117 0.69 0.65 -2.08
N GLU A 118 -0.56 0.79 -2.49
CA GLU A 118 -1.05 0.33 -3.79
C GLU A 118 -0.25 0.88 -4.99
N LYS A 119 0.00 2.20 -5.01
CA LYS A 119 0.78 2.83 -6.08
C LYS A 119 2.19 2.28 -6.16
N GLU A 120 2.82 2.07 -5.00
CA GLU A 120 4.16 1.50 -4.94
C GLU A 120 4.18 0.06 -5.44
N ARG A 121 3.17 -0.74 -5.09
CA ARG A 121 3.05 -2.12 -5.59
C ARG A 121 3.04 -2.15 -7.12
N TYR A 122 2.14 -1.40 -7.75
CA TYR A 122 2.06 -1.39 -9.20
C TYR A 122 3.28 -0.74 -9.85
N SER A 123 3.89 0.27 -9.21
CA SER A 123 5.16 0.84 -9.69
C SER A 123 6.26 -0.22 -9.77
N ARG A 124 6.42 -1.03 -8.72
CA ARG A 124 7.47 -2.05 -8.68
C ARG A 124 7.16 -3.26 -9.57
N ILE A 125 5.89 -3.65 -9.67
CA ILE A 125 5.46 -4.69 -10.62
C ILE A 125 5.73 -4.25 -12.06
N ALA A 126 5.32 -3.03 -12.42
CA ALA A 126 5.51 -2.47 -13.77
C ALA A 126 6.98 -2.36 -14.16
N LYS A 127 7.87 -2.07 -13.19
CA LYS A 127 9.33 -1.97 -13.38
C LYS A 127 10.05 -3.31 -13.23
N ASN A 128 9.32 -4.39 -12.89
CA ASN A 128 9.89 -5.69 -12.56
C ASN A 128 11.01 -5.63 -11.50
N CYS A 129 10.83 -4.81 -10.46
CA CYS A 129 11.81 -4.58 -9.40
C CYS A 129 11.33 -5.10 -8.04
N LEU A 130 10.79 -6.32 -8.02
CA LEU A 130 10.38 -7.01 -6.80
C LEU A 130 11.50 -7.87 -6.26
N SER A 131 11.62 -7.94 -4.93
CA SER A 131 12.47 -8.94 -4.29
C SER A 131 11.85 -10.32 -4.42
N VAL A 132 12.69 -11.35 -4.50
CA VAL A 132 12.26 -12.76 -4.45
C VAL A 132 11.42 -13.01 -3.18
N LEU A 133 11.77 -12.37 -2.07
CA LEU A 133 11.07 -12.49 -0.77
C LEU A 133 9.64 -11.91 -0.76
N GLU A 134 9.24 -11.20 -1.82
CA GLU A 134 7.89 -10.64 -1.98
C GLU A 134 7.05 -11.43 -3.00
N MET A 135 7.64 -12.47 -3.57
CA MET A 135 7.00 -13.35 -4.54
C MET A 135 6.48 -14.60 -3.83
N LYS A 136 5.36 -15.15 -4.31
CA LYS A 136 4.72 -16.31 -3.67
C LYS A 136 5.67 -17.50 -3.48
N MET A 137 6.55 -17.74 -4.44
CA MET A 137 7.52 -18.84 -4.40
C MET A 137 8.49 -18.81 -3.21
N ALA A 138 8.80 -17.63 -2.64
CA ALA A 138 9.73 -17.54 -1.51
C ALA A 138 9.10 -17.96 -0.18
N LEU A 139 7.77 -17.90 -0.09
CA LEU A 139 7.04 -18.11 1.16
C LEU A 139 6.19 -19.38 1.13
N ASP A 140 5.80 -19.84 -0.06
CA ASP A 140 5.14 -21.13 -0.25
C ASP A 140 6.02 -22.05 -1.14
N PRO A 141 6.75 -23.00 -0.56
CA PRO A 141 7.57 -23.95 -1.32
C PRO A 141 6.78 -24.82 -2.31
N LYS A 142 5.44 -24.83 -2.22
CA LYS A 142 4.57 -25.61 -3.12
C LYS A 142 4.17 -24.83 -4.37
N THR A 143 4.43 -23.53 -4.42
CA THR A 143 4.08 -22.70 -5.58
C THR A 143 5.32 -22.31 -6.37
N SER A 144 5.34 -22.71 -7.64
CA SER A 144 6.37 -22.27 -8.60
C SER A 144 5.99 -20.96 -9.30
N SER A 145 4.88 -20.33 -8.91
CA SER A 145 4.44 -19.09 -9.53
C SER A 145 5.31 -17.91 -9.12
N ARG A 146 5.74 -17.14 -10.11
CA ARG A 146 6.44 -15.85 -9.95
C ARG A 146 5.47 -14.67 -9.79
N ASP A 147 4.18 -14.93 -9.56
CA ASP A 147 3.21 -13.87 -9.38
C ASP A 147 3.51 -13.09 -8.10
N ALA A 148 3.43 -11.75 -8.22
CA ALA A 148 3.44 -10.86 -7.08
C ALA A 148 2.16 -11.05 -6.25
N ASP A 149 2.30 -11.11 -4.93
CA ASP A 149 1.16 -11.10 -4.01
C ASP A 149 1.26 -9.87 -3.12
N HIS A 150 0.23 -9.04 -3.13
CA HIS A 150 0.20 -7.82 -2.33
C HIS A 150 0.37 -8.09 -0.82
N ARG A 151 0.05 -9.32 -0.37
CA ARG A 151 0.19 -9.75 1.04
C ARG A 151 1.64 -9.94 1.46
N TYR A 152 2.57 -10.10 0.53
CA TYR A 152 4.00 -10.31 0.82
C TYR A 152 4.85 -9.09 0.48
N MET A 153 4.30 -8.14 -0.26
CA MET A 153 4.99 -6.90 -0.63
C MET A 153 5.09 -5.97 0.58
N ILE A 154 6.29 -5.45 0.82
CA ILE A 154 6.57 -4.51 1.91
C ILE A 154 7.08 -3.19 1.33
N LYS A 155 6.62 -2.07 1.88
CA LYS A 155 7.05 -0.73 1.49
C LYS A 155 8.56 -0.59 1.56
N GLU A 156 9.19 -0.14 0.48
CA GLU A 156 10.61 0.18 0.47
C GLU A 156 10.89 1.49 1.19
N TYR A 157 12.01 1.54 1.89
CA TYR A 157 12.49 2.78 2.49
C TYR A 157 12.82 3.81 1.40
N SER A 158 12.09 4.92 1.41
CA SER A 158 12.35 6.08 0.56
C SER A 158 12.95 7.19 1.43
N ARG A 159 14.13 7.67 1.05
CA ARG A 159 14.74 8.86 1.66
C ARG A 159 14.01 10.10 1.17
N SER A 160 13.65 10.99 2.08
CA SER A 160 13.09 12.29 1.72
C SER A 160 14.12 13.08 0.90
N SER A 161 13.75 13.49 -0.30
CA SER A 161 14.47 14.51 -1.07
C SER A 161 13.86 15.89 -0.83
N ALA A 162 14.63 16.96 -1.02
CA ALA A 162 14.13 18.33 -0.91
C ALA A 162 13.00 18.63 -1.92
N ASP A 163 13.05 18.01 -3.10
CA ASP A 163 12.03 18.16 -4.15
C ASP A 163 10.87 17.16 -4.02
N GLN A 164 10.91 16.28 -3.00
CA GLN A 164 9.87 15.30 -2.81
C GLN A 164 8.65 15.96 -2.17
N GLN A 165 7.54 15.91 -2.88
CA GLN A 165 6.27 16.40 -2.34
C GLN A 165 5.87 15.61 -1.09
N GLU A 166 5.14 16.29 -0.20
CA GLU A 166 4.62 15.66 1.01
C GLU A 166 3.82 14.39 0.65
N PRO A 167 4.06 13.26 1.35
CA PRO A 167 3.34 12.02 1.07
C PRO A 167 1.85 12.16 1.39
N LEU A 168 1.00 11.63 0.51
CA LEU A 168 -0.44 11.57 0.75
C LEU A 168 -0.76 10.54 1.84
N PRO A 169 -1.89 10.66 2.56
CA PRO A 169 -2.30 9.71 3.60
C PRO A 169 -2.25 8.24 3.16
N HIS A 170 -2.72 7.92 1.95
CA HIS A 170 -2.74 6.54 1.44
C HIS A 170 -1.37 6.01 1.00
N GLU A 171 -0.35 6.86 0.96
CA GLU A 171 1.05 6.45 0.74
C GLU A 171 1.75 6.08 2.07
N LEU A 172 1.12 6.37 3.20
CA LEU A 172 1.66 6.14 4.55
C LEU A 172 0.91 5.01 5.27
N ARG A 173 1.68 4.12 5.90
CA ARG A 173 1.16 3.06 6.77
C ARG A 173 0.78 3.66 8.14
N PRO A 174 -0.43 3.40 8.67
CA PRO A 174 -0.77 3.74 10.04
C PRO A 174 0.03 2.90 11.04
N VAL A 175 0.06 3.33 12.29
CA VAL A 175 0.82 2.68 13.37
C VAL A 175 0.48 1.19 13.54
N SER A 176 -0.79 0.81 13.40
CA SER A 176 -1.22 -0.59 13.49
C SER A 176 -0.59 -1.45 12.40
N VAL A 177 -0.54 -0.95 11.17
CA VAL A 177 0.05 -1.65 10.01
C VAL A 177 1.57 -1.66 10.11
N LEU A 178 2.20 -0.60 10.62
CA LEU A 178 3.65 -0.58 10.88
C LEU A 178 4.06 -1.68 11.86
N LYS A 179 3.36 -1.80 12.99
CA LYS A 179 3.59 -2.88 13.97
C LYS A 179 3.42 -4.26 13.35
N PHE A 180 2.31 -4.45 12.64
CA PHE A 180 2.04 -5.69 11.93
C PHE A 180 3.12 -6.02 10.90
N THR A 181 3.62 -5.03 10.17
CA THR A 181 4.69 -5.24 9.19
C THR A 181 5.97 -5.69 9.87
N MET A 182 6.32 -5.08 11.01
CA MET A 182 7.49 -5.50 11.80
C MET A 182 7.33 -6.92 12.34
N ASP A 183 6.15 -7.25 12.90
CA ASP A 183 5.86 -8.60 13.36
C ASP A 183 5.96 -9.62 12.22
N TYR A 184 5.49 -9.26 11.02
CA TYR A 184 5.61 -10.08 9.83
C TYR A 184 7.07 -10.33 9.45
N ILE A 185 7.90 -9.29 9.38
CA ILE A 185 9.33 -9.40 9.05
C ILE A 185 10.04 -10.32 10.06
N ILE A 186 9.85 -10.08 11.35
CA ILE A 186 10.52 -10.83 12.41
C ILE A 186 10.08 -12.29 12.41
N CYS A 187 8.78 -12.56 12.33
CA CYS A 187 8.28 -13.92 12.47
C CYS A 187 8.46 -14.76 11.20
N ASN A 188 8.41 -14.14 10.02
CA ASN A 188 8.35 -14.88 8.75
C ASN A 188 9.63 -14.80 7.93
N LEU A 189 10.42 -13.73 8.06
CA LEU A 189 11.57 -13.50 7.18
C LEU A 189 12.92 -13.65 7.88
N MET A 190 13.01 -13.41 9.19
CA MET A 190 14.31 -13.48 9.90
C MET A 190 14.87 -14.91 9.98
N ASP A 191 14.01 -15.90 10.21
CA ASP A 191 14.41 -17.31 10.40
C ASP A 191 14.19 -18.18 9.15
N MET A 192 14.00 -17.56 7.98
CA MET A 192 13.87 -18.29 6.72
C MET A 192 15.18 -19.04 6.41
N GLN A 193 15.07 -20.34 6.16
CA GLN A 193 16.20 -21.10 5.62
C GLN A 193 16.38 -20.71 4.16
N LEU A 194 17.49 -20.03 3.90
CA LEU A 194 17.80 -19.32 2.66
C LEU A 194 18.32 -20.25 1.55
N ASP A 195 17.63 -21.37 1.29
CA ASP A 195 18.03 -22.26 0.19
C ASP A 195 17.76 -21.62 -1.19
N ALA A 196 16.82 -20.65 -1.24
CA ALA A 196 16.38 -19.98 -2.47
C ALA A 196 16.88 -18.53 -2.64
N VAL A 197 17.48 -17.91 -1.63
CA VAL A 197 17.85 -16.48 -1.63
C VAL A 197 19.25 -16.32 -1.06
N THR A 198 20.11 -15.48 -1.63
CA THR A 198 21.43 -15.26 -1.07
C THR A 198 21.35 -14.46 0.24
N ILE A 199 22.31 -14.67 1.15
CA ILE A 199 22.39 -13.89 2.41
C ILE A 199 22.45 -12.38 2.11
N ARG A 200 23.10 -11.99 1.01
CA ARG A 200 23.20 -10.60 0.57
C ARG A 200 21.83 -10.04 0.21
N ASP A 201 21.07 -10.74 -0.63
CA ASP A 201 19.74 -10.28 -1.06
C ASP A 201 18.75 -10.25 0.10
N TRP A 202 18.85 -11.20 1.03
CA TRP A 202 18.09 -11.19 2.27
C TRP A 202 18.44 -9.97 3.14
N TYR A 203 19.73 -9.70 3.37
CA TYR A 203 20.17 -8.57 4.17
C TYR A 203 19.74 -7.24 3.54
N ASP A 204 19.99 -7.07 2.24
CA ASP A 204 19.60 -5.87 1.48
C ASP A 204 18.08 -5.69 1.50
N PHE A 205 17.30 -6.77 1.46
CA PHE A 205 15.85 -6.70 1.60
C PHE A 205 15.44 -6.20 2.98
N ILE A 206 15.90 -6.87 4.05
CA ILE A 206 15.50 -6.52 5.43
C ILE A 206 15.94 -5.11 5.81
N TRP A 207 17.14 -4.69 5.39
CA TRP A 207 17.66 -3.35 5.65
C TRP A 207 16.82 -2.24 5.01
N ASN A 208 16.21 -2.51 3.86
CA ASN A 208 15.46 -1.54 3.07
C ASN A 208 13.94 -1.54 3.35
N ARG A 209 13.44 -2.24 4.38
CA ARG A 209 12.00 -2.35 4.71
C ARG A 209 11.69 -1.86 6.12
#